data_AF-A0A2E9JEG7-F1
#
_entry.id   AF-A0A2E9JEG7-F1
#
_cell.length_a   1.000
_cell.length_b   1.000
_cell.length_c   1.000
_cell.angle_alpha   90.00
_cell.angle_beta   90.00
_cell.angle_gamma   90.00
#
_symmetry.space_group_name_H-M   'P 1'
#
loop_
_entity.id
_entity.type
_entity.pdbx_description
1 polymer ?
#
loop_
_entity_poly.entity_id
_entity_poly.type
_entity_poly.pdbx_seq_one_letter_code
_entity_poly.pdbx_strand_id
1 'polypeptide(L)'
;MLREIKLATFLLLSLPALAQENLQPQTIDGAVDTKAVLEEFRQSESRELSVLAPTIAPEEIDQAVLNRLMQEIARDPDTSRARLGVSEAQLQDIFITLSNARSFINGSEIANIRAMCRAYTNSELRGDARIQKALDAYKTRAKFTTDFISRYYGIVLSDIQTGLSDLSRTKFDAYMEDRRRRMANAGIVTLGAVVENISSGTETVQFHCRR
;
A
#
# COMPACT_ATOMS: atom_id res chain seq x y z
N MET A 1 31.83 54.81 3.20
CA MET A 1 32.03 53.47 3.80
C MET A 1 31.03 52.52 3.18
N LEU A 2 31.40 51.83 2.10
CA LEU A 2 30.58 50.77 1.51
C LEU A 2 30.82 49.49 2.31
N ARG A 3 29.75 48.93 2.87
CA ARG A 3 29.77 47.69 3.64
C ARG A 3 29.50 46.53 2.68
N GLU A 4 30.44 45.60 2.61
CA GLU A 4 30.36 44.42 1.76
C GLU A 4 29.19 43.51 2.15
N ILE A 5 28.33 43.20 1.18
CA ILE A 5 27.31 42.17 1.31
C ILE A 5 27.97 40.85 0.93
N LYS A 6 28.32 40.04 1.95
CA LYS A 6 28.76 38.66 1.75
C LYS A 6 27.58 37.86 1.19
N LEU A 7 27.68 37.46 -0.08
CA LEU A 7 26.82 36.45 -0.71
C LEU A 7 26.92 35.16 0.11
N ALA A 8 25.86 34.80 0.83
CA ALA A 8 25.70 33.47 1.39
C ALA A 8 25.30 32.52 0.25
N THR A 9 26.26 31.75 -0.23
CA THR A 9 26.08 30.69 -1.22
C THR A 9 25.17 29.61 -0.62
N PHE A 10 23.90 29.60 -1.03
CA PHE A 10 22.97 28.51 -0.72
C PHE A 10 23.43 27.27 -1.50
N LEU A 11 24.10 26.33 -0.82
CA LEU A 11 24.37 25.00 -1.33
C LEU A 11 23.03 24.25 -1.46
N LEU A 12 22.52 24.19 -2.68
CA LEU A 12 21.43 23.31 -3.08
C LEU A 12 21.92 21.86 -2.93
N LEU A 13 21.50 21.21 -1.84
CA LEU A 13 21.60 19.75 -1.70
C LEU A 13 20.62 19.11 -2.69
N SER A 14 21.15 18.73 -3.85
CA SER A 14 20.48 17.83 -4.79
C SER A 14 20.31 16.47 -4.13
N LEU A 15 19.13 16.20 -3.57
CA LEU A 15 18.67 14.84 -3.31
C LEU A 15 18.67 14.08 -4.65
N PRO A 16 19.25 12.86 -4.75
CA PRO A 16 19.11 12.08 -5.95
C PRO A 16 17.62 11.72 -6.07
N ALA A 17 16.95 12.31 -7.06
CA ALA A 17 15.70 11.80 -7.56
C ALA A 17 15.96 10.33 -7.93
N LEU A 18 15.29 9.40 -7.24
CA LEU A 18 15.21 8.02 -7.66
C LEU A 18 14.55 8.03 -9.03
N ALA A 19 15.38 7.98 -10.07
CA ALA A 19 14.94 7.95 -11.45
C ALA A 19 13.93 6.81 -11.61
N GLN A 20 12.67 7.18 -11.90
CA GLN A 20 11.73 6.26 -12.53
C GLN A 20 12.36 5.88 -13.87
N GLU A 21 12.87 4.65 -13.93
CA GLU A 21 13.31 4.04 -15.16
C GLU A 21 12.12 4.05 -16.14
N ASN A 22 12.31 4.76 -17.27
CA ASN A 22 11.33 4.92 -18.34
C ASN A 22 10.90 3.54 -18.85
N LEU A 23 9.74 3.06 -18.41
CA LEU A 23 9.12 1.84 -18.89
C LEU A 23 8.43 2.15 -20.22
N GLN A 24 9.07 1.76 -21.34
CA GLN A 24 8.35 1.63 -22.59
C GLN A 24 7.24 0.56 -22.43
N PRO A 25 6.00 0.83 -22.86
CA PRO A 25 4.93 -0.16 -22.82
C PRO A 25 5.23 -1.26 -23.84
N GLN A 26 5.51 -2.47 -23.38
CA GLN A 26 5.44 -3.65 -24.24
C GLN A 26 3.97 -4.06 -24.36
N THR A 27 3.45 -4.03 -25.58
CA THR A 27 2.15 -4.57 -25.97
C THR A 27 2.06 -6.05 -25.57
N ILE A 28 1.15 -6.36 -24.64
CA ILE A 28 0.80 -7.74 -24.27
C ILE A 28 -0.27 -8.19 -25.25
N ASP A 29 0.10 -9.09 -26.16
CA ASP A 29 -0.84 -9.78 -27.05
C ASP A 29 -1.08 -11.19 -26.50
N GLY A 30 -2.35 -11.56 -26.33
CA GLY A 30 -2.77 -12.82 -25.73
C GLY A 30 -3.88 -12.65 -24.70
N ALA A 31 -5.14 -12.62 -25.17
CA ALA A 31 -6.30 -12.69 -24.30
C ALA A 31 -6.37 -14.08 -23.66
N VAL A 32 -6.04 -14.17 -22.37
CA VAL A 32 -6.22 -15.38 -21.55
C VAL A 32 -7.72 -15.54 -21.27
N ASP A 33 -8.28 -16.69 -21.65
CA ASP A 33 -9.68 -17.03 -21.34
C ASP A 33 -9.83 -17.34 -19.84
N THR A 34 -10.11 -16.27 -19.10
CA THR A 34 -10.31 -16.26 -17.65
C THR A 34 -11.47 -17.15 -17.18
N LYS A 35 -12.40 -17.55 -18.06
CA LYS A 35 -13.49 -18.46 -17.69
C LYS A 35 -13.05 -19.92 -17.57
N ALA A 36 -12.18 -20.39 -18.47
CA ALA A 36 -11.68 -21.76 -18.44
C ALA A 36 -10.88 -22.06 -17.17
N VAL A 37 -10.06 -21.09 -16.75
CA VAL A 37 -9.24 -21.16 -15.53
C VAL A 37 -10.12 -21.17 -14.27
N LEU A 38 -11.21 -20.39 -14.25
CA LEU A 38 -12.10 -20.32 -13.09
C LEU A 38 -12.86 -21.62 -12.83
N GLU A 39 -13.19 -22.37 -13.88
CA GLU A 39 -13.90 -23.65 -13.77
C GLU A 39 -13.00 -24.80 -13.34
N GLU A 40 -11.70 -24.75 -13.66
CA GLU A 40 -10.70 -25.71 -13.15
C GLU A 40 -10.52 -25.58 -11.63
N PHE A 41 -10.54 -24.35 -11.08
CA PHE A 41 -10.49 -24.11 -9.64
C PHE A 41 -11.71 -24.65 -8.88
N ARG A 42 -12.91 -24.65 -9.51
CA ARG A 42 -14.15 -25.15 -8.88
C ARG A 42 -14.20 -26.67 -8.73
N GLN A 43 -13.43 -27.40 -9.54
CA GLN A 43 -13.45 -28.87 -9.55
C GLN A 43 -12.41 -29.51 -8.61
N SER A 44 -11.49 -28.73 -8.05
CA SER A 44 -10.55 -29.22 -7.04
C SER A 44 -11.26 -29.40 -5.69
N GLU A 45 -11.28 -30.63 -5.18
CA GLU A 45 -11.91 -30.99 -3.91
C GLU A 45 -11.47 -30.09 -2.74
N SER A 46 -12.46 -29.72 -1.93
CA SER A 46 -12.40 -28.98 -0.67
C SER A 46 -11.14 -29.26 0.15
N ARG A 47 -10.06 -28.53 -0.12
CA ARG A 47 -8.96 -28.35 0.84
C ARG A 47 -9.45 -27.37 1.89
N GLU A 48 -9.46 -27.81 3.14
CA GLU A 48 -9.76 -26.97 4.29
C GLU A 48 -8.82 -25.77 4.29
N LEU A 49 -9.33 -24.63 3.81
CA LEU A 49 -8.76 -23.32 4.02
C LEU A 49 -8.92 -23.03 5.51
N SER A 50 -7.91 -23.33 6.34
CA SER A 50 -7.89 -22.82 7.70
C SER A 50 -7.67 -21.31 7.64
N VAL A 51 -8.75 -20.55 7.47
CA VAL A 51 -8.75 -19.11 7.58
C VAL A 51 -8.55 -18.78 9.06
N LEU A 52 -7.30 -18.73 9.51
CA LEU A 52 -6.94 -17.92 10.68
C LEU A 52 -7.15 -16.48 10.22
N ALA A 53 -8.26 -15.87 10.63
CA ALA A 53 -8.75 -14.59 10.14
C ALA A 53 -7.61 -13.59 9.88
N PRO A 54 -7.39 -13.14 8.63
CA PRO A 54 -6.49 -12.03 8.35
C PRO A 54 -7.18 -10.77 8.87
N THR A 55 -6.90 -10.40 10.12
CA THR A 55 -7.06 -9.02 10.56
C THR A 55 -6.11 -8.18 9.69
N ILE A 56 -6.57 -7.03 9.19
CA ILE A 56 -5.70 -6.02 8.56
C ILE A 56 -4.39 -5.97 9.34
N ALA A 57 -3.25 -6.15 8.66
CA ALA A 57 -1.96 -6.13 9.33
C ALA A 57 -1.84 -4.82 10.14
N PRO A 58 -1.33 -4.84 11.38
CA PRO A 58 -1.21 -3.63 12.20
C PRO A 58 -0.60 -2.44 11.46
N GLU A 59 0.33 -2.73 10.55
CA GLU A 59 1.02 -1.79 9.69
C GLU A 59 0.11 -1.09 8.65
N GLU A 60 -1.00 -1.71 8.26
CA GLU A 60 -1.93 -1.25 7.22
C GLU A 60 -3.18 -0.57 7.79
N ILE A 61 -3.41 -0.66 9.11
CA ILE A 61 -4.62 -0.14 9.76
C ILE A 61 -4.78 1.37 9.53
N ASP A 62 -3.72 2.16 9.73
CA ASP A 62 -3.80 3.62 9.56
C ASP A 62 -4.11 4.02 8.11
N GLN A 63 -3.50 3.34 7.14
CA GLN A 63 -3.82 3.52 5.73
C GLN A 63 -5.31 3.23 5.46
N ALA A 64 -5.83 2.12 5.99
CA ALA A 64 -7.22 1.74 5.78
C ALA A 64 -8.19 2.77 6.40
N VAL A 65 -7.91 3.23 7.62
CA VAL A 65 -8.72 4.24 8.31
C VAL A 65 -8.71 5.57 7.54
N LEU A 66 -7.54 6.04 7.12
CA LEU A 66 -7.40 7.31 6.41
C LEU A 66 -8.03 7.26 5.00
N ASN A 67 -7.90 6.15 4.29
CA ASN A 67 -8.62 5.94 3.03
C ASN A 67 -10.14 5.92 3.22
N ARG A 68 -10.62 5.34 4.33
CA ARG A 68 -12.04 5.37 4.68
C ARG A 68 -12.50 6.80 4.97
N LEU A 69 -11.73 7.58 5.71
CA LEU A 69 -12.04 8.99 5.95
C LEU A 69 -12.17 9.76 4.64
N MET A 70 -11.22 9.57 3.72
CA MET A 70 -11.28 10.21 2.40
C MET A 70 -12.58 9.86 1.64
N GLN A 71 -13.01 8.59 1.69
CA GLN A 71 -14.29 8.17 1.09
C GLN A 71 -15.50 8.79 1.79
N GLU A 72 -15.46 8.93 3.11
CA GLU A 72 -16.53 9.56 3.90
C GLU A 72 -16.65 11.05 3.56
N ILE A 73 -15.54 11.77 3.43
CA ILE A 73 -15.51 13.17 3.00
C ILE A 73 -16.07 13.32 1.57
N ALA A 74 -15.66 12.46 0.63
CA ALA A 74 -16.15 12.51 -0.74
C ALA A 74 -17.67 12.25 -0.85
N ARG A 75 -18.21 11.41 0.04
CA ARG A 75 -19.63 11.04 0.04
C ARG A 75 -20.50 12.07 0.74
N ASP A 76 -20.06 12.55 1.90
CA ASP A 76 -20.82 13.45 2.76
C ASP A 76 -19.84 14.40 3.50
N PRO A 77 -19.44 15.49 2.83
CA PRO A 77 -18.47 16.43 3.38
C PRO A 77 -19.03 17.18 4.60
N ASP A 78 -20.32 17.50 4.63
CA ASP A 78 -20.93 18.23 5.74
C ASP A 78 -20.97 17.42 7.03
N THR A 79 -21.40 16.16 6.96
CA THR A 79 -21.36 15.27 8.14
C THR A 79 -19.93 15.04 8.61
N SER A 80 -18.99 14.88 7.68
CA SER A 80 -17.56 14.69 8.01
C SER A 80 -16.99 15.93 8.70
N ARG A 81 -17.30 17.13 8.19
CA ARG A 81 -16.93 18.42 8.78
C ARG A 81 -17.44 18.56 10.22
N ALA A 82 -18.73 18.32 10.42
CA ALA A 82 -19.38 18.42 11.72
C ALA A 82 -18.79 17.42 12.73
N ARG A 83 -18.55 16.17 12.28
CA ARG A 83 -17.94 15.11 13.10
C ARG A 83 -16.53 15.47 13.55
N LEU A 84 -15.70 15.95 12.63
CA LEU A 84 -14.31 16.33 12.93
C LEU A 84 -14.22 17.71 13.62
N GLY A 85 -15.27 18.52 13.56
CA GLY A 85 -15.27 19.87 14.11
C GLY A 85 -14.23 20.76 13.42
N VAL A 86 -14.14 20.68 12.08
CA VAL A 86 -13.20 21.44 11.26
C VAL A 86 -13.93 22.48 10.41
N SER A 87 -13.21 23.48 9.92
CA SER A 87 -13.75 24.39 8.90
C SER A 87 -13.83 23.70 7.53
N GLU A 88 -14.53 24.32 6.58
CA GLU A 88 -14.57 23.82 5.20
C GLU A 88 -13.17 23.81 4.56
N ALA A 89 -12.39 24.87 4.77
CA ALA A 89 -11.00 24.95 4.29
C ALA A 89 -10.15 23.81 4.88
N GLN A 90 -10.25 23.56 6.18
CA GLN A 90 -9.52 22.45 6.82
C GLN A 90 -9.96 21.09 6.30
N LEU A 91 -11.27 20.89 6.04
CA LEU A 91 -11.74 19.63 5.46
C LEU A 91 -11.18 19.40 4.05
N GLN A 92 -11.11 20.47 3.25
CA GLN A 92 -10.52 20.45 1.92
C GLN A 92 -9.03 20.11 1.97
N ASP A 93 -8.27 20.71 2.90
CA ASP A 93 -6.84 20.43 3.10
C ASP A 93 -6.61 18.97 3.50
N ILE A 94 -7.43 18.42 4.41
CA ILE A 94 -7.41 17.00 4.77
C ILE A 94 -7.66 16.14 3.53
N PHE A 95 -8.70 16.45 2.75
CA PHE A 95 -9.06 15.68 1.57
C PHE A 95 -7.95 15.66 0.51
N ILE A 96 -7.31 16.81 0.27
CA ILE A 96 -6.17 16.92 -0.65
C ILE A 96 -4.98 16.09 -0.14
N THR A 97 -4.65 16.22 1.14
CA THR A 97 -3.56 15.47 1.78
C THR A 97 -3.76 13.96 1.61
N LEU A 98 -4.97 13.47 1.88
CA LEU A 98 -5.33 12.06 1.72
C LEU A 98 -5.31 11.59 0.26
N SER A 99 -5.79 12.42 -0.67
CA SER A 99 -5.80 12.12 -2.10
C SER A 99 -4.37 11.98 -2.65
N ASN A 100 -3.47 12.89 -2.25
CA ASN A 100 -2.06 12.83 -2.60
C ASN A 100 -1.39 11.58 -2.03
N ALA A 101 -1.64 11.28 -0.74
CA ALA A 101 -1.10 10.10 -0.08
C ALA A 101 -1.54 8.80 -0.77
N ARG A 102 -2.82 8.70 -1.16
CA ARG A 102 -3.34 7.54 -1.89
C ARG A 102 -2.70 7.38 -3.26
N SER A 103 -2.55 8.48 -4.01
CA SER A 103 -1.96 8.46 -5.35
C SER A 103 -0.51 7.97 -5.32
N PHE A 104 0.26 8.38 -4.31
CA PHE A 104 1.68 8.03 -4.17
C PHE A 104 1.94 6.52 -3.97
N ILE A 105 1.03 5.77 -3.34
CA ILE A 105 1.23 4.36 -3.00
C ILE A 105 0.81 3.38 -4.12
N ASN A 106 0.29 3.88 -5.23
CA ASN A 106 -0.28 3.07 -6.31
C ASN A 106 0.80 2.38 -7.17
N GLY A 107 1.42 1.28 -6.69
CA GLY A 107 2.45 0.57 -7.46
C GLY A 107 3.25 -0.53 -6.75
N SER A 108 2.89 -0.91 -5.52
CA SER A 108 3.67 -1.88 -4.73
C SER A 108 3.67 -3.30 -5.30
N GLU A 109 2.52 -3.76 -5.82
CA GLU A 109 2.35 -5.17 -6.15
C GLU A 109 3.15 -5.63 -7.37
N ILE A 110 3.18 -4.81 -8.43
CA ILE A 110 4.03 -5.08 -9.60
C ILE A 110 5.52 -5.10 -9.21
N ALA A 111 5.94 -4.28 -8.26
CA ALA A 111 7.32 -4.30 -7.77
C ALA A 111 7.64 -5.57 -6.96
N ASN A 112 6.70 -6.07 -6.16
CA ASN A 112 6.81 -7.34 -5.45
C ASN A 112 6.93 -8.51 -6.44
N ILE A 113 6.04 -8.55 -7.45
CA ILE A 113 6.07 -9.56 -8.53
C ILE A 113 7.38 -9.50 -9.32
N ARG A 114 7.89 -8.31 -9.65
CA ARG A 114 9.20 -8.17 -10.32
C ARG A 114 10.35 -8.69 -9.46
N ALA A 115 10.32 -8.48 -8.14
CA ALA A 115 11.33 -9.03 -7.23
C ALA A 115 11.29 -10.56 -7.21
N MET A 116 10.10 -11.14 -7.14
CA MET A 116 9.87 -12.59 -7.26
C MET A 116 10.46 -13.14 -8.56
N CYS A 117 10.09 -12.56 -9.70
CA CYS A 117 10.52 -13.07 -11.00
C CYS A 117 12.02 -12.90 -11.24
N ARG A 118 12.64 -11.80 -10.77
CA ARG A 118 14.10 -11.67 -10.82
C ARG A 118 14.80 -12.75 -9.99
N ALA A 119 14.30 -13.03 -8.78
CA ALA A 119 14.85 -14.07 -7.92
C ALA A 119 14.68 -15.46 -8.52
N TYR A 120 13.55 -15.72 -9.18
CA TYR A 120 13.31 -16.96 -9.90
C TYR A 120 14.25 -17.11 -11.10
N THR A 121 14.30 -16.12 -12.01
CA THR A 121 15.06 -16.17 -13.25
C THR A 121 16.57 -16.29 -13.00
N ASN A 122 17.10 -15.57 -12.01
CA ASN A 122 18.55 -15.54 -11.73
C ASN A 122 19.03 -16.67 -10.79
N SER A 123 18.15 -17.59 -10.38
CA SER A 123 18.50 -18.65 -9.45
C SER A 123 19.04 -19.90 -10.16
N GLU A 124 20.18 -20.39 -9.69
CA GLU A 124 20.75 -21.69 -10.08
C GLU A 124 20.07 -22.89 -9.40
N LEU A 125 19.30 -22.64 -8.32
CA LEU A 125 18.51 -23.66 -7.64
C LEU A 125 17.47 -24.29 -8.57
N ARG A 126 17.04 -25.52 -8.27
CA ARG A 126 16.06 -26.28 -9.04
C ARG A 126 14.89 -26.73 -8.15
N GLY A 127 13.77 -27.07 -8.78
CA GLY A 127 12.57 -27.54 -8.09
C GLY A 127 12.08 -26.56 -7.03
N ASP A 128 11.57 -27.10 -5.93
CA ASP A 128 10.94 -26.33 -4.84
C ASP A 128 11.88 -25.31 -4.20
N ALA A 129 13.18 -25.59 -4.14
CA ALA A 129 14.16 -24.64 -3.60
C ALA A 129 14.24 -23.35 -4.42
N ARG A 130 14.03 -23.44 -5.74
CA ARG A 130 13.97 -22.27 -6.63
C ARG A 130 12.69 -21.46 -6.42
N ILE A 131 11.56 -22.16 -6.26
CA ILE A 131 10.26 -21.55 -5.99
C ILE A 131 10.29 -20.83 -4.65
N GLN A 132 10.81 -21.48 -3.60
CA GLN A 132 10.92 -20.90 -2.27
C GLN A 132 11.74 -19.61 -2.29
N LYS A 133 12.90 -19.60 -2.98
CA LYS A 133 13.72 -18.40 -3.13
C LYS A 133 12.97 -17.24 -3.81
N ALA A 134 12.11 -17.53 -4.79
CA ALA A 134 11.30 -16.51 -5.45
C ALA A 134 10.21 -15.97 -4.51
N LEU A 135 9.53 -16.85 -3.78
CA LEU A 135 8.50 -16.48 -2.79
C LEU A 135 9.10 -15.68 -1.63
N ASP A 136 10.29 -16.03 -1.16
CA ASP A 136 10.98 -15.28 -0.11
C ASP A 136 11.36 -13.87 -0.58
N ALA A 137 11.78 -13.73 -1.85
CA ALA A 137 12.05 -12.42 -2.44
C ALA A 137 10.76 -11.57 -2.57
N TYR A 138 9.64 -12.20 -2.93
CA TYR A 138 8.32 -11.55 -2.89
C TYR A 138 7.99 -11.08 -1.48
N LYS A 139 8.01 -11.98 -0.48
CA LYS A 139 7.67 -11.70 0.92
C LYS A 139 8.54 -10.61 1.52
N THR A 140 9.84 -10.64 1.24
CA THR A 140 10.79 -9.61 1.68
C THR A 140 10.42 -8.23 1.11
N ARG A 141 10.13 -8.17 -0.19
CA ARG A 141 9.77 -6.90 -0.84
C ARG A 141 8.39 -6.40 -0.43
N ALA A 142 7.44 -7.31 -0.23
CA ALA A 142 6.10 -7.02 0.27
C ALA A 142 6.21 -6.42 1.69
N LYS A 143 6.94 -7.06 2.60
CA LYS A 143 7.20 -6.53 3.94
C LYS A 143 7.85 -5.14 3.91
N PHE A 144 8.87 -4.94 3.08
CA PHE A 144 9.47 -3.61 2.92
C PHE A 144 8.43 -2.57 2.50
N THR A 145 7.53 -2.92 1.57
CA THR A 145 6.47 -2.01 1.13
C THR A 145 5.49 -1.71 2.24
N THR A 146 5.02 -2.74 2.96
CA THR A 146 4.10 -2.57 4.09
C THR A 146 4.72 -1.70 5.19
N ASP A 147 5.98 -1.93 5.55
CA ASP A 147 6.71 -1.11 6.52
C ASP A 147 6.85 0.35 6.04
N PHE A 148 7.13 0.55 4.75
CA PHE A 148 7.21 1.88 4.15
C PHE A 148 5.86 2.61 4.18
N ILE A 149 4.79 1.94 3.76
CA ILE A 149 3.42 2.46 3.75
C ILE A 149 3.01 2.87 5.16
N SER A 150 3.26 2.00 6.15
CA SER A 150 2.95 2.29 7.56
C SER A 150 3.63 3.58 8.03
N ARG A 151 4.93 3.73 7.80
CA ARG A 151 5.68 4.95 8.16
C ARG A 151 5.16 6.18 7.42
N TYR A 152 4.88 6.05 6.12
CA TYR A 152 4.39 7.15 5.31
C TYR A 152 3.01 7.63 5.78
N TYR A 153 2.07 6.72 6.05
CA TYR A 153 0.77 7.10 6.59
C TYR A 153 0.85 7.62 8.03
N GLY A 154 1.86 7.21 8.82
CA GLY A 154 2.18 7.84 10.09
C GLY A 154 2.56 9.33 9.96
N ILE A 155 3.32 9.68 8.90
CA ILE A 155 3.65 11.08 8.60
C ILE A 155 2.39 11.84 8.15
N VAL A 156 1.61 11.26 7.23
CA VAL A 156 0.34 11.86 6.76
C VAL A 156 -0.61 12.15 7.92
N LEU A 157 -0.70 11.22 8.88
CA LEU A 157 -1.49 11.40 10.10
C LEU A 157 -0.99 12.59 10.92
N SER A 158 0.32 12.68 11.14
CA SER A 158 0.96 13.77 11.89
C SER A 158 0.75 15.12 11.21
N ASP A 159 0.85 15.17 9.88
CA ASP A 159 0.64 16.40 9.09
C ASP A 159 -0.79 16.90 9.24
N ILE A 160 -1.78 16.00 9.14
CA ILE A 160 -3.19 16.34 9.38
C ILE A 160 -3.36 16.88 10.81
N GLN A 161 -2.87 16.17 11.82
CA GLN A 161 -3.02 16.57 13.23
C GLN A 161 -2.41 17.95 13.52
N THR A 162 -1.28 18.28 12.89
CA THR A 162 -0.59 19.57 13.08
C THR A 162 -1.39 20.75 12.54
N GLY A 163 -2.22 20.53 11.50
CA GLY A 163 -3.10 21.55 10.92
C GLY A 163 -4.41 21.77 11.68
N LEU A 164 -4.67 21.02 12.76
CA LEU A 164 -5.93 21.07 13.51
C LEU A 164 -5.83 21.94 14.77
N SER A 165 -6.94 22.57 15.13
CA SER A 165 -7.11 23.14 16.48
C SER A 165 -7.16 22.04 17.53
N ASP A 166 -6.90 22.35 18.81
CA ASP A 166 -6.93 21.35 19.90
C ASP A 166 -8.27 20.59 19.96
N LEU A 167 -9.39 21.30 19.78
CA LEU A 167 -10.72 20.69 19.77
C LEU A 167 -10.91 19.76 18.56
N SER A 168 -10.53 20.22 17.37
CA SER A 168 -10.64 19.43 16.14
C SER A 168 -9.73 18.21 16.18
N ARG A 169 -8.52 18.37 16.73
CA ARG A 169 -7.56 17.29 16.94
C ARG A 169 -8.12 16.23 17.88
N THR A 170 -8.71 16.63 19.00
CA THR A 170 -9.35 15.70 19.94
C THR A 170 -10.45 14.87 19.26
N LYS A 171 -11.28 15.52 18.43
CA LYS A 171 -12.34 14.83 17.66
C LYS A 171 -11.78 13.91 16.58
N PHE A 172 -10.73 14.34 15.90
CA PHE A 172 -10.04 13.56 14.88
C PHE A 172 -9.35 12.33 15.48
N ASP A 173 -8.67 12.46 16.62
CA ASP A 173 -8.03 11.35 17.32
C ASP A 173 -9.07 10.33 17.82
N ALA A 174 -10.21 10.81 18.33
CA ALA A 174 -11.33 9.95 18.69
C ALA A 174 -11.91 9.21 17.48
N TYR A 175 -12.01 9.88 16.32
CA TYR A 175 -12.42 9.25 15.06
C TYR A 175 -11.44 8.14 14.66
N MET A 176 -10.13 8.43 14.66
CA MET A 176 -9.09 7.46 14.32
C MET A 176 -9.18 6.24 15.22
N GLU A 177 -9.25 6.44 16.54
CA GLU A 177 -9.30 5.35 17.53
C GLU A 177 -10.55 4.47 17.40
N ASP A 178 -11.73 5.06 17.19
CA ASP A 178 -12.96 4.28 16.92
C ASP A 178 -12.79 3.45 15.64
N ARG A 179 -12.27 4.03 14.56
CA ARG A 179 -12.11 3.33 13.28
C ARG A 179 -11.05 2.24 13.33
N ARG A 180 -9.90 2.48 13.97
CA ARG A 180 -8.86 1.45 14.19
C ARG A 180 -9.43 0.24 14.89
N ARG A 181 -10.14 0.46 16.01
CA ARG A 181 -10.78 -0.59 16.79
C ARG A 181 -11.79 -1.38 15.95
N ARG A 182 -12.65 -0.69 15.19
CA ARG A 182 -13.62 -1.35 14.32
C ARG A 182 -12.95 -2.17 13.22
N MET A 183 -11.90 -1.64 12.59
CA MET A 183 -11.20 -2.33 11.51
C MET A 183 -10.40 -3.53 12.02
N ALA A 184 -9.74 -3.39 13.17
CA ALA A 184 -9.07 -4.50 13.84
C ALA A 184 -10.05 -5.64 14.20
N ASN A 185 -11.26 -5.29 14.63
CA ASN A 185 -12.29 -6.26 15.03
C ASN A 185 -13.14 -6.81 13.87
N ALA A 186 -13.11 -6.18 12.69
CA ALA A 186 -14.02 -6.52 11.59
C ALA A 186 -13.53 -7.68 10.71
N GLY A 187 -12.35 -8.27 10.97
CA GLY A 187 -11.81 -9.37 10.16
C GLY A 187 -11.70 -9.03 8.67
N ILE A 188 -11.53 -7.74 8.34
CA ILE A 188 -11.50 -7.26 6.96
C ILE A 188 -10.23 -7.79 6.31
N VAL A 189 -10.44 -8.69 5.34
CA VAL A 189 -9.41 -9.31 4.51
C VAL A 189 -8.73 -8.24 3.67
N THR A 190 -7.46 -7.95 3.94
CA THR A 190 -6.61 -7.28 2.95
C THR A 190 -6.27 -8.29 1.85
N LEU A 191 -6.52 -7.92 0.60
CA LEU A 191 -5.91 -8.59 -0.56
C LEU A 191 -4.40 -8.33 -0.48
N GLY A 192 -3.67 -9.17 0.25
CA GLY A 192 -2.23 -8.95 0.43
C GLY A 192 -1.40 -10.15 0.84
N ALA A 193 -2.00 -11.26 1.27
CA ALA A 193 -1.26 -12.44 1.70
C ALA A 193 -1.77 -13.73 1.04
N VAL A 194 -1.81 -13.78 -0.29
CA VAL A 194 -1.95 -15.06 -0.99
C VAL A 194 -0.56 -15.57 -1.37
N VAL A 195 0.20 -16.04 -0.39
CA VAL A 195 1.17 -17.15 -0.57
C VAL A 195 1.58 -17.77 0.77
N GLU A 196 0.62 -18.41 1.43
CA GLU A 196 0.89 -19.20 2.64
C GLU A 196 1.31 -20.65 2.34
N ASN A 197 1.03 -21.18 1.15
CA ASN A 197 1.41 -22.56 0.80
C ASN A 197 2.29 -22.62 -0.46
N ILE A 198 3.38 -23.40 -0.41
CA ILE A 198 4.32 -23.65 -1.52
C ILE A 198 3.60 -24.17 -2.77
N SER A 199 2.51 -24.93 -2.64
CA SER A 199 1.74 -25.39 -3.81
C SER A 199 1.08 -24.21 -4.55
N SER A 200 0.42 -23.31 -3.82
CA SER A 200 -0.18 -22.08 -4.37
C SER A 200 0.92 -21.12 -4.87
N GLY A 201 2.04 -21.02 -4.16
CA GLY A 201 3.17 -20.20 -4.59
C GLY A 201 3.90 -20.73 -5.82
N THR A 202 3.88 -22.03 -6.05
CA THR A 202 4.42 -22.63 -7.28
C THR A 202 3.61 -22.18 -8.49
N GLU A 203 2.28 -22.22 -8.40
CA GLU A 203 1.38 -21.73 -9.45
C GLU A 203 1.55 -20.23 -9.68
N THR A 204 1.63 -19.41 -8.63
CA THR A 204 1.87 -17.96 -8.71
C THR A 204 3.20 -17.63 -9.39
N VAL A 205 4.29 -18.30 -9.00
CA VAL A 205 5.61 -18.09 -9.61
C VAL A 205 5.61 -18.54 -11.08
N GLN A 206 5.00 -19.68 -11.39
CA GLN A 206 4.90 -20.14 -12.77
C GLN A 206 4.05 -19.20 -13.63
N PHE A 207 2.91 -18.71 -13.12
CA PHE A 207 2.01 -17.81 -13.83
C PHE A 207 2.67 -16.45 -14.14
N HIS A 208 3.37 -15.86 -13.18
CA HIS A 208 3.94 -14.51 -13.34
C HIS A 208 5.36 -14.48 -13.93
N CYS A 209 6.14 -15.55 -13.72
CA CYS A 209 7.58 -15.52 -14.02
C CYS A 209 8.02 -16.44 -15.16
N ARG A 210 7.15 -17.31 -15.68
CA ARG A 210 7.42 -18.01 -16.94
C ARG A 210 7.05 -17.13 -18.13
N ARG A 211 8.06 -16.82 -18.94
CA ARG A 211 7.92 -16.74 -20.39
C ARG A 211 8.56 -17.98 -20.97
#